data_AF-A0A2V1B3E8-F1
#
_entry.id   AF-A0A2V1B3E8-F1
#
_cell.length_a   1.000
_cell.length_b   1.000
_cell.length_c   1.000
_cell.angle_alpha   90.00
_cell.angle_beta   90.00
_cell.angle_gamma   90.00
#
_symmetry.space_group_name_H-M   'P 1'
#
loop_
_entity.id
_entity.type
_entity.pdbx_description
1 polymer ?
#
loop_
_entity_poly.entity_id
_entity_poly.type
_entity_poly.pdbx_seq_one_letter_code
_entity_poly.pdbx_strand_id
1 'polypeptide(L)'
;MVGGLFGRDALAQILNNPDGLVNLRNLAQEVESILPQNKTVPIVFVPGFSGWGAPLFGAVNYFGGVRDIPKILVERGYTVIVSPVAPISTNWERACELYRQLTFGSTVNPTTNTIDEVYDVDVNYGAYFDADPAREPDQTVTTGRRRAILFSNSPGFRNWTWDRDHKVHFVCHSQGGNTARYLISLMSRGAGTLHPMYFSQGGRDDWTISVTTLGTPHKGTTIINALDNFLSRSRDQGVQLFARLFAAASFYPPEKRAYDLQLDHWGIRKNAGETFQDMLVRLESNPGPVWKWLASNNNALYDNSIEGVHDLSLKAVNTSAQIYYFSLSFHATVPFPRDWPAWGRDAIASFPTNIGDFIIITNVTSFRSFVSWVTDRVITRVLHELGYNLVLPRPGRRPGPYAGAKRPAKAKFGGLVPE
;
A
#
# COMPACT_ATOMS: atom_id res chain seq x y z
N MET A 1 -8.62 -2.00 30.03
CA MET A 1 -8.40 -2.03 31.49
C MET A 1 -6.89 -2.00 31.82
N VAL A 2 -6.09 -1.12 31.19
CA VAL A 2 -4.63 -1.00 31.46
C VAL A 2 -4.35 -0.02 32.60
N GLY A 3 -5.22 0.97 32.82
CA GLY A 3 -5.10 1.93 33.93
C GLY A 3 -5.59 1.43 35.30
N GLY A 4 -5.97 0.15 35.42
CA GLY A 4 -6.50 -0.43 36.66
C GLY A 4 -5.52 -1.32 37.44
N LEU A 5 -4.43 -1.76 36.80
CA LEU A 5 -3.48 -2.70 37.42
C LEU A 5 -2.20 -2.03 37.96
N PHE A 6 -1.93 -0.76 37.63
CA PHE A 6 -0.74 -0.03 38.11
C PHE A 6 -1.07 1.43 38.43
N GLY A 7 -0.46 1.97 39.49
CA GLY A 7 -0.51 3.38 39.81
C GLY A 7 0.02 4.19 38.62
N ARG A 8 -0.78 5.15 38.15
CA ARG A 8 -0.51 5.98 36.95
C ARG A 8 0.91 6.56 36.90
N ASP A 9 1.53 6.75 38.07
CA ASP A 9 2.84 7.38 38.22
C ASP A 9 4.01 6.49 37.78
N ALA A 10 3.92 5.16 37.92
CA ALA A 10 4.98 4.24 37.52
C ALA A 10 5.07 4.12 35.98
N LEU A 11 3.91 3.96 35.31
CA LEU A 11 3.84 3.91 33.85
C LEU A 11 4.29 5.24 33.22
N ALA A 12 3.95 6.36 33.86
CA ALA A 12 4.36 7.70 33.42
C ALA A 12 5.89 7.87 33.46
N GLN A 13 6.59 7.30 34.45
CA GLN A 13 8.05 7.34 34.50
C GLN A 13 8.71 6.47 33.41
N ILE A 14 8.14 5.29 33.13
CA ILE A 14 8.66 4.33 32.15
C ILE A 14 8.54 4.86 30.70
N LEU A 15 7.55 5.72 30.44
CA LEU A 15 7.24 6.30 29.12
C LEU A 15 7.77 7.72 28.93
N ASN A 16 8.68 8.20 29.78
CA ASN A 16 9.21 9.57 29.75
C ASN A 16 10.60 9.69 29.10
N ASN A 17 11.00 8.74 28.25
CA ASN A 17 12.24 8.87 27.48
C ASN A 17 12.04 9.84 26.29
N PRO A 18 13.00 10.72 25.97
CA PRO A 18 12.93 11.55 24.77
C PRO A 18 12.92 10.72 23.46
N ASP A 19 13.48 9.51 23.47
CA ASP A 19 13.37 8.56 22.38
C ASP A 19 12.08 7.73 22.51
N GLY A 20 11.10 8.05 21.64
CA GLY A 20 9.82 7.34 21.59
C GLY A 20 9.93 5.83 21.32
N LEU A 21 11.01 5.36 20.67
CA LEU A 21 11.23 3.93 20.45
C LEU A 21 11.64 3.21 21.74
N VAL A 22 12.35 3.90 22.64
CA VAL A 22 12.65 3.37 23.97
C VAL A 22 11.34 3.25 24.76
N ASN A 23 10.49 4.27 24.75
CA ASN A 23 9.18 4.22 25.41
C ASN A 23 8.32 3.07 24.87
N LEU A 24 8.28 2.89 23.55
CA LEU A 24 7.55 1.78 22.93
C LEU A 24 8.09 0.41 23.35
N ARG A 25 9.42 0.25 23.40
CA ARG A 25 10.05 -1.00 23.86
C ARG A 25 9.71 -1.28 25.32
N ASN A 26 9.80 -0.26 26.17
CA ASN A 26 9.47 -0.41 27.59
C ASN A 26 8.01 -0.79 27.77
N LEU A 27 7.09 -0.13 27.05
CA LEU A 27 5.67 -0.46 27.06
C LEU A 27 5.42 -1.91 26.63
N ALA A 28 6.07 -2.36 25.56
CA ALA A 28 5.92 -3.73 25.07
C ALA A 28 6.41 -4.76 26.11
N GLN A 29 7.58 -4.54 26.71
CA GLN A 29 8.12 -5.41 27.76
C GLN A 29 7.22 -5.47 28.99
N GLU A 30 6.69 -4.32 29.40
CA GLU A 30 5.77 -4.24 30.52
C GLU A 30 4.48 -5.02 30.23
N VAL A 31 3.86 -4.80 29.06
CA VAL A 31 2.65 -5.55 28.65
C VAL A 31 2.92 -7.06 28.59
N GLU A 32 4.07 -7.48 28.05
CA GLU A 32 4.47 -8.89 28.01
C GLU A 32 4.67 -9.50 29.40
N SER A 33 5.07 -8.71 30.40
CA SER A 33 5.25 -9.20 31.76
C SER A 33 3.94 -9.44 32.52
N ILE A 34 2.85 -8.78 32.09
CA ILE A 34 1.55 -8.80 32.78
C ILE A 34 0.55 -9.73 32.09
N LEU A 35 0.67 -9.90 30.77
CA LEU A 35 -0.27 -10.68 29.97
C LEU A 35 0.48 -11.75 29.14
N PRO A 36 0.04 -13.02 29.18
CA PRO A 36 0.63 -14.03 28.33
C PRO A 36 0.40 -13.68 26.85
N GLN A 37 1.42 -13.88 26.02
CA GLN A 37 1.29 -13.64 24.59
C GLN A 37 0.28 -14.61 23.97
N ASN A 38 -0.75 -14.08 23.33
CA ASN A 38 -1.64 -14.86 22.47
C ASN A 38 -1.19 -14.76 21.01
N LYS A 39 -0.59 -15.84 20.48
CA LYS A 39 -0.11 -15.92 19.10
C LYS A 39 -1.08 -16.65 18.16
N THR A 40 -2.26 -17.03 18.65
CA THR A 40 -3.26 -17.75 17.84
C THR A 40 -4.11 -16.82 16.98
N VAL A 41 -3.99 -15.50 17.18
CA VAL A 41 -4.70 -14.49 16.40
C VAL A 41 -3.74 -13.91 15.34
N PRO A 42 -4.11 -13.90 14.06
CA PRO A 42 -3.24 -13.39 13.00
C PRO A 42 -3.14 -11.85 13.03
N ILE A 43 -1.98 -11.36 12.60
CA ILE A 43 -1.71 -9.94 12.37
C ILE A 43 -1.97 -9.64 10.89
N VAL A 44 -2.88 -8.72 10.60
CA VAL A 44 -3.17 -8.26 9.24
C VAL A 44 -2.43 -6.95 8.98
N PHE A 45 -1.55 -6.98 7.99
CA PHE A 45 -0.82 -5.83 7.47
C PHE A 45 -1.60 -5.11 6.37
N VAL A 46 -1.92 -3.84 6.62
CA VAL A 46 -2.68 -2.99 5.70
C VAL A 46 -1.78 -1.85 5.19
N PRO A 47 -1.31 -1.91 3.93
CA PRO A 47 -0.45 -0.88 3.35
C PRO A 47 -1.22 0.44 3.16
N GLY A 48 -0.51 1.55 3.05
CA GLY A 48 -1.12 2.88 2.85
C GLY A 48 -1.14 3.33 1.39
N PHE A 49 -1.21 4.65 1.22
CA PHE A 49 -1.09 5.31 -0.08
C PHE A 49 0.22 4.87 -0.75
N SER A 50 0.15 4.63 -2.06
CA SER A 50 1.24 4.11 -2.91
C SER A 50 1.87 2.78 -2.48
N GLY A 51 1.27 2.08 -1.51
CA GLY A 51 1.79 0.80 -1.03
C GLY A 51 1.53 -0.38 -1.95
N TRP A 52 2.07 -1.54 -1.59
CA TRP A 52 1.87 -2.79 -2.32
C TRP A 52 1.74 -3.96 -1.34
N GLY A 53 1.02 -5.00 -1.76
CA GLY A 53 0.86 -6.22 -0.96
C GLY A 53 2.04 -7.18 -1.13
N ALA A 54 2.27 -7.64 -2.37
CA ALA A 54 3.33 -8.58 -2.70
C ALA A 54 4.68 -7.87 -2.91
N PRO A 55 5.82 -8.49 -2.52
CA PRO A 55 7.12 -7.87 -2.71
C PRO A 55 7.38 -7.51 -4.18
N LEU A 56 7.75 -6.25 -4.43
CA LEU A 56 8.06 -5.78 -5.77
C LEU A 56 9.32 -6.49 -6.27
N PHE A 57 9.24 -7.04 -7.48
CA PHE A 57 10.30 -7.84 -8.10
C PHE A 57 10.76 -9.03 -7.24
N GLY A 58 9.90 -9.52 -6.33
CA GLY A 58 10.20 -10.62 -5.42
C GLY A 58 11.16 -10.29 -4.27
N ALA A 59 11.61 -9.02 -4.15
CA ALA A 59 12.69 -8.65 -3.23
C ALA A 59 12.35 -7.47 -2.31
N VAL A 60 11.39 -6.61 -2.67
CA VAL A 60 11.12 -5.38 -1.91
C VAL A 60 9.73 -5.45 -1.29
N ASN A 61 9.68 -5.80 0.00
CA ASN A 61 8.47 -5.81 0.80
C ASN A 61 8.06 -4.39 1.18
N TYR A 62 6.76 -4.08 1.14
CA TYR A 62 6.27 -2.79 1.66
C TYR A 62 6.54 -2.70 3.16
N PHE A 63 6.20 -3.76 3.89
CA PHE A 63 6.54 -3.93 5.30
C PHE A 63 7.93 -4.54 5.44
N GLY A 64 8.96 -3.70 5.36
CA GLY A 64 10.34 -4.06 5.70
C GLY A 64 11.39 -3.78 4.63
N GLY A 65 10.99 -3.32 3.43
CA GLY A 65 11.92 -3.05 2.33
C GLY A 65 12.67 -4.32 1.95
N VAL A 66 14.00 -4.29 2.10
CA VAL A 66 14.89 -5.45 1.86
C VAL A 66 14.86 -6.48 3.00
N ARG A 67 14.27 -6.14 4.15
CA ARG A 67 13.97 -7.10 5.22
C ARG A 67 12.52 -7.54 5.09
N ASP A 68 12.25 -8.79 5.41
CA ASP A 68 10.91 -9.37 5.35
C ASP A 68 10.31 -9.38 6.76
N ILE A 69 9.63 -8.28 7.16
CA ILE A 69 9.01 -8.19 8.49
C ILE A 69 7.98 -9.31 8.70
N PRO A 70 7.10 -9.66 7.74
CA PRO A 70 6.22 -10.81 7.87
C PRO A 70 6.96 -12.11 8.23
N LYS A 71 8.04 -12.46 7.52
CA LYS A 71 8.84 -13.66 7.86
C LYS A 71 9.49 -13.58 9.23
N ILE A 72 10.05 -12.42 9.60
CA ILE A 72 10.64 -12.19 10.92
C ILE A 72 9.60 -12.39 12.05
N LEU A 73 8.33 -12.04 11.80
CA LEU A 73 7.24 -12.28 12.76
C LEU A 73 6.84 -13.77 12.80
N VAL A 74 6.83 -14.46 11.66
CA VAL A 74 6.60 -15.90 11.59
C VAL A 74 7.67 -16.70 12.33
N GLU A 75 8.94 -16.32 12.21
CA GLU A 75 10.06 -16.90 12.97
C GLU A 75 9.87 -16.75 14.49
N ARG A 76 9.12 -15.73 14.93
CA ARG A 76 8.73 -15.51 16.34
C ARG A 76 7.41 -16.19 16.72
N GLY A 77 6.81 -16.96 15.82
CA GLY A 77 5.61 -17.74 16.05
C GLY A 77 4.29 -17.01 15.79
N TYR A 78 4.31 -15.82 15.20
CA TYR A 78 3.08 -15.12 14.79
C TYR A 78 2.60 -15.59 13.43
N THR A 79 1.29 -15.48 13.18
CA THR A 79 0.75 -15.56 11.83
C THR A 79 0.56 -14.14 11.28
N VAL A 80 0.99 -13.91 10.05
CA VAL A 80 0.86 -12.60 9.38
C VAL A 80 0.11 -12.77 8.08
N ILE A 81 -0.88 -11.93 7.86
CA ILE A 81 -1.61 -11.81 6.60
C ILE A 81 -1.26 -10.45 5.99
N VAL A 82 -0.77 -10.44 4.75
CA VAL A 82 -0.54 -9.20 4.00
C VAL A 82 -1.63 -9.06 2.96
N SER A 83 -2.51 -8.08 3.15
CA SER A 83 -3.68 -7.87 2.29
C SER A 83 -3.34 -6.92 1.13
N PRO A 84 -3.45 -7.37 -0.13
CA PRO A 84 -3.32 -6.48 -1.28
C PRO A 84 -4.57 -5.60 -1.38
N VAL A 85 -4.39 -4.31 -1.16
CA VAL A 85 -5.42 -3.27 -1.36
C VAL A 85 -4.87 -2.21 -2.30
N ALA A 86 -5.76 -1.56 -3.03
CA ALA A 86 -5.45 -0.61 -4.09
C ALA A 86 -4.61 0.56 -3.54
N PRO A 87 -3.47 0.89 -4.16
CA PRO A 87 -2.53 1.90 -3.64
C PRO A 87 -3.07 3.33 -3.67
N ILE A 88 -4.02 3.61 -4.56
CA ILE A 88 -4.47 4.97 -4.87
C ILE A 88 -5.99 5.12 -4.94
N SER A 89 -6.74 4.11 -4.49
CA SER A 89 -8.20 4.17 -4.40
C SER A 89 -8.70 4.81 -3.10
N THR A 90 -9.99 5.10 -3.03
CA THR A 90 -10.67 5.56 -1.81
C THR A 90 -10.54 4.56 -0.66
N ASN A 91 -10.74 5.04 0.57
CA ASN A 91 -10.90 4.17 1.74
C ASN A 91 -12.14 3.27 1.62
N TRP A 92 -13.18 3.67 0.86
CA TRP A 92 -14.32 2.81 0.56
C TRP A 92 -13.91 1.59 -0.28
N GLU A 93 -13.29 1.82 -1.43
CA GLU A 93 -12.80 0.74 -2.31
C GLU A 93 -11.85 -0.18 -1.54
N ARG A 94 -10.86 0.43 -0.86
CA ARG A 94 -9.87 -0.31 -0.09
C ARG A 94 -10.48 -1.07 1.09
N ALA A 95 -11.57 -0.59 1.69
CA ALA A 95 -12.29 -1.33 2.73
C ALA A 95 -13.07 -2.52 2.16
N CYS A 96 -13.68 -2.38 0.98
CA CYS A 96 -14.32 -3.48 0.26
C CYS A 96 -13.29 -4.56 -0.12
N GLU A 97 -12.13 -4.15 -0.63
CA GLU A 97 -11.02 -5.03 -0.96
C GLU A 97 -10.51 -5.73 0.30
N LEU A 98 -10.20 -4.99 1.37
CA LEU A 98 -9.72 -5.57 2.62
C LEU A 98 -10.70 -6.57 3.21
N TYR A 99 -12.00 -6.23 3.25
CA TYR A 99 -13.05 -7.15 3.69
C TYR A 99 -13.06 -8.42 2.84
N ARG A 100 -13.07 -8.27 1.51
CA ARG A 100 -13.14 -9.39 0.59
C ARG A 100 -11.92 -10.29 0.70
N GLN A 101 -10.73 -9.72 0.77
CA GLN A 101 -9.46 -10.45 0.94
C GLN A 101 -9.46 -11.31 2.21
N LEU A 102 -9.97 -10.77 3.32
CA LEU A 102 -9.98 -11.47 4.61
C LEU A 102 -11.10 -12.51 4.73
N THR A 103 -12.26 -12.26 4.11
CA THR A 103 -13.41 -13.19 4.14
C THR A 103 -13.33 -14.27 3.07
N PHE A 104 -12.55 -14.07 2.00
CA PHE A 104 -12.33 -15.09 0.99
C PHE A 104 -11.29 -16.14 1.42
N GLY A 105 -10.31 -15.74 2.23
CA GLY A 105 -9.23 -16.61 2.70
C GLY A 105 -7.90 -16.31 2.01
N SER A 106 -6.89 -17.12 2.30
CA SER A 106 -5.51 -16.92 1.84
C SER A 106 -4.98 -18.11 1.02
N THR A 107 -3.79 -17.98 0.42
CA THR A 107 -3.15 -19.06 -0.33
C THR A 107 -2.04 -19.70 0.47
N VAL A 108 -2.23 -20.95 0.87
CA VAL A 108 -1.13 -21.85 1.30
C VAL A 108 -1.22 -23.11 0.48
N ASN A 109 -0.13 -23.45 -0.21
CA ASN A 109 -0.03 -24.74 -0.86
C ASN A 109 0.04 -25.84 0.20
N PRO A 110 -0.91 -26.78 0.26
CA PRO A 110 -0.97 -27.78 1.32
C PRO A 110 0.17 -28.80 1.26
N THR A 111 0.84 -28.93 0.11
CA THR A 111 1.87 -29.93 -0.18
C THR A 111 3.27 -29.38 0.02
N THR A 112 3.56 -28.18 -0.49
CA THR A 112 4.89 -27.54 -0.40
C THR A 112 5.00 -26.60 0.80
N ASN A 113 3.87 -26.27 1.44
CA ASN A 113 3.77 -25.24 2.48
C ASN A 113 4.29 -23.86 2.00
N THR A 114 4.28 -23.63 0.68
CA THR A 114 4.67 -22.36 0.05
C THR A 114 3.46 -21.46 -0.15
N ILE A 115 3.73 -20.16 -0.20
CA ILE A 115 2.76 -19.14 -0.59
C ILE A 115 2.68 -19.14 -2.12
N ASP A 116 1.56 -19.57 -2.67
CA ASP A 116 1.31 -19.51 -4.11
C ASP A 116 0.62 -18.19 -4.45
N GLU A 117 1.05 -17.55 -5.55
CA GLU A 117 0.35 -16.38 -6.07
C GLU A 117 -0.90 -16.84 -6.84
N VAL A 118 -2.08 -16.56 -6.29
CA VAL A 118 -3.36 -16.86 -6.95
C VAL A 118 -4.12 -15.57 -7.18
N TYR A 119 -4.74 -15.46 -8.35
CA TYR A 119 -5.46 -14.27 -8.84
C TYR A 119 -6.91 -14.63 -9.13
N ASP A 120 -7.70 -14.79 -8.07
CA ASP A 120 -9.07 -15.30 -8.13
C ASP A 120 -10.03 -14.57 -7.18
N VAL A 121 -9.58 -13.44 -6.62
CA VAL A 121 -10.42 -12.63 -5.76
C VAL A 121 -11.19 -11.61 -6.59
N ASP A 122 -12.49 -11.81 -6.68
CA ASP A 122 -13.40 -10.81 -7.24
C ASP A 122 -13.91 -9.89 -6.12
N VAL A 123 -13.88 -8.57 -6.37
CA VAL A 123 -14.25 -7.53 -5.42
C VAL A 123 -15.42 -6.71 -5.96
N ASN A 124 -16.44 -6.53 -5.14
CA ASN A 124 -17.61 -5.69 -5.41
C ASN A 124 -17.51 -4.40 -4.58
N TYR A 125 -17.73 -3.24 -5.20
CA TYR A 125 -17.68 -1.93 -4.56
C TYR A 125 -19.07 -1.34 -4.25
N GLY A 126 -20.14 -2.04 -4.60
CA GLY A 126 -21.52 -1.62 -4.35
C GLY A 126 -21.95 -0.41 -5.19
N ALA A 127 -22.95 0.31 -4.70
CA ALA A 127 -23.56 1.50 -5.31
C ALA A 127 -22.93 2.81 -4.79
N TYR A 128 -21.66 2.77 -4.38
CA TYR A 128 -20.97 3.92 -3.79
C TYR A 128 -20.79 5.09 -4.75
N PHE A 129 -20.61 4.79 -6.03
CA PHE A 129 -20.30 5.79 -7.05
C PHE A 129 -21.54 6.43 -7.68
N ASP A 130 -22.74 5.85 -7.46
CA ASP A 130 -24.02 6.29 -8.01
C ASP A 130 -24.39 7.74 -7.66
N ALA A 131 -23.75 8.31 -6.63
CA ALA A 131 -23.93 9.70 -6.23
C ALA A 131 -23.39 10.72 -7.26
N ASP A 132 -22.52 10.30 -8.18
CA ASP A 132 -21.92 11.16 -9.21
C ASP A 132 -21.71 10.41 -10.54
N PRO A 133 -22.80 10.09 -11.27
CA PRO A 133 -22.74 9.28 -12.49
C PRO A 133 -21.89 9.90 -13.61
N ALA A 134 -21.65 11.22 -13.56
CA ALA A 134 -20.78 11.89 -14.52
C ALA A 134 -19.30 11.53 -14.35
N ARG A 135 -18.89 11.04 -13.17
CA ARG A 135 -17.49 10.79 -12.79
C ARG A 135 -17.32 9.45 -12.06
N GLU A 136 -18.21 8.50 -12.33
CA GLU A 136 -18.15 7.14 -11.82
C GLU A 136 -17.20 6.24 -12.64
N PRO A 137 -16.68 5.14 -12.05
CA PRO A 137 -15.99 4.11 -12.80
C PRO A 137 -16.91 3.43 -13.81
N ASP A 138 -16.33 2.80 -14.84
CA ASP A 138 -17.10 2.11 -15.88
C ASP A 138 -17.90 0.89 -15.34
N GLN A 139 -17.50 0.37 -14.17
CA GLN A 139 -18.21 -0.69 -13.44
C GLN A 139 -17.85 -0.63 -11.95
N THR A 140 -18.58 -1.37 -11.12
CA THR A 140 -18.38 -1.42 -9.65
C THR A 140 -17.83 -2.76 -9.17
N VAL A 141 -17.23 -3.54 -10.06
CA VAL A 141 -16.62 -4.85 -9.76
C VAL A 141 -15.22 -4.93 -10.39
N THR A 142 -14.27 -5.55 -9.68
CA THR A 142 -13.02 -6.05 -10.26
C THR A 142 -12.94 -7.55 -10.12
N THR A 143 -12.26 -8.20 -11.08
CA THR A 143 -12.07 -9.65 -11.08
C THR A 143 -10.60 -10.03 -11.11
N GLY A 144 -10.31 -11.24 -10.66
CA GLY A 144 -8.95 -11.82 -10.70
C GLY A 144 -7.92 -10.98 -9.94
N ARG A 145 -8.32 -10.39 -8.80
CA ARG A 145 -7.38 -9.72 -7.90
C ARG A 145 -6.54 -10.77 -7.20
N ARG A 146 -5.30 -10.41 -6.90
CA ARG A 146 -4.38 -11.27 -6.17
C ARG A 146 -4.93 -11.56 -4.78
N ARG A 147 -4.85 -12.81 -4.32
CA ARG A 147 -5.25 -13.19 -2.96
C ARG A 147 -4.27 -12.66 -1.91
N ALA A 148 -4.78 -12.46 -0.69
CA ALA A 148 -3.99 -12.13 0.48
C ALA A 148 -2.88 -13.16 0.73
N ILE A 149 -1.71 -12.66 1.12
CA ILE A 149 -0.54 -13.49 1.40
C ILE A 149 -0.60 -13.94 2.85
N LEU A 150 -0.57 -15.24 3.09
CA LEU A 150 -0.48 -15.82 4.44
C LEU A 150 0.94 -16.29 4.73
N PHE A 151 1.55 -15.67 5.73
CA PHE A 151 2.80 -16.10 6.34
C PHE A 151 2.45 -16.81 7.66
N SER A 152 2.62 -18.13 7.72
CA SER A 152 2.38 -18.90 8.94
C SER A 152 3.21 -20.18 8.99
N ASN A 153 3.65 -20.55 10.19
CA ASN A 153 4.17 -21.89 10.50
C ASN A 153 3.09 -22.83 11.05
N SER A 154 1.84 -22.35 11.20
CA SER A 154 0.73 -23.12 11.77
C SER A 154 -0.17 -23.68 10.66
N PRO A 155 -0.43 -25.00 10.61
CA PRO A 155 -1.31 -25.59 9.62
C PRO A 155 -2.78 -25.17 9.80
N GLY A 156 -3.15 -24.68 10.99
CA GLY A 156 -4.51 -24.23 11.31
C GLY A 156 -4.98 -23.02 10.49
N PHE A 157 -4.07 -22.31 9.82
CA PHE A 157 -4.41 -21.12 9.04
C PHE A 157 -4.71 -21.39 7.55
N ARG A 158 -4.55 -22.63 7.08
CA ARG A 158 -4.73 -22.99 5.65
C ARG A 158 -6.12 -22.65 5.10
N ASN A 159 -7.15 -22.85 5.92
CA ASN A 159 -8.55 -22.57 5.57
C ASN A 159 -9.12 -21.42 6.41
N TRP A 160 -8.26 -20.58 6.99
CA TRP A 160 -8.69 -19.49 7.84
C TRP A 160 -9.39 -18.42 7.02
N THR A 161 -10.54 -17.99 7.52
CA THR A 161 -11.34 -16.87 7.01
C THR A 161 -11.70 -15.96 8.16
N TRP A 162 -11.79 -14.67 7.89
CA TRP A 162 -12.14 -13.68 8.90
C TRP A 162 -13.63 -13.73 9.23
N ASP A 163 -13.94 -14.08 10.47
CA ASP A 163 -15.30 -14.13 11.02
C ASP A 163 -15.30 -13.81 12.53
N ARG A 164 -16.45 -14.01 13.19
CA ARG A 164 -16.60 -13.71 14.63
C ARG A 164 -15.69 -14.55 15.53
N ASP A 165 -15.46 -15.81 15.18
CA ASP A 165 -14.66 -16.75 15.96
C ASP A 165 -13.17 -16.68 15.55
N HIS A 166 -12.91 -16.17 14.35
CA HIS A 166 -11.59 -16.02 13.76
C HIS A 166 -11.21 -14.54 13.63
N LYS A 167 -10.89 -13.90 14.75
CA LYS A 167 -10.61 -12.45 14.82
C LYS A 167 -9.20 -12.08 14.32
N VAL A 168 -8.93 -10.77 14.19
CA VAL A 168 -7.62 -10.25 13.73
C VAL A 168 -7.09 -9.10 14.57
N HIS A 169 -5.76 -8.92 14.51
CA HIS A 169 -5.09 -7.67 14.87
C HIS A 169 -4.69 -6.92 13.60
N PHE A 170 -5.15 -5.69 13.40
CA PHE A 170 -4.67 -4.86 12.29
C PHE A 170 -3.41 -4.09 12.68
N VAL A 171 -2.42 -4.08 11.78
CA VAL A 171 -1.29 -3.15 11.79
C VAL A 171 -1.27 -2.43 10.45
N CYS A 172 -1.50 -1.13 10.51
CA CYS A 172 -1.77 -0.30 9.35
C CYS A 172 -0.75 0.81 9.24
N HIS A 173 -0.25 1.08 8.03
CA HIS A 173 0.64 2.22 7.77
C HIS A 173 -0.04 3.27 6.89
N SER A 174 0.24 4.56 7.16
CA SER A 174 -0.26 5.68 6.35
C SER A 174 -1.80 5.59 6.13
N GLN A 175 -2.32 5.74 4.91
CA GLN A 175 -3.75 5.64 4.59
C GLN A 175 -4.41 4.33 5.06
N GLY A 176 -3.63 3.25 5.23
CA GLY A 176 -4.15 1.96 5.70
C GLY A 176 -4.86 2.05 7.04
N GLY A 177 -4.47 3.01 7.90
CA GLY A 177 -5.16 3.23 9.17
C GLY A 177 -6.57 3.79 9.00
N ASN A 178 -6.76 4.75 8.08
CA ASN A 178 -8.09 5.26 7.73
C ASN A 178 -8.93 4.18 7.04
N THR A 179 -8.29 3.35 6.20
CA THR A 179 -8.96 2.20 5.55
C THR A 179 -9.51 1.21 6.57
N ALA A 180 -8.68 0.75 7.53
CA ALA A 180 -9.11 -0.21 8.54
C ALA A 180 -10.18 0.38 9.48
N ARG A 181 -10.03 1.66 9.88
CA ARG A 181 -11.06 2.36 10.68
C ARG A 181 -12.38 2.46 9.93
N TYR A 182 -12.35 2.75 8.63
CA TYR A 182 -13.56 2.84 7.83
C TYR A 182 -14.21 1.47 7.61
N LEU A 183 -13.43 0.43 7.34
CA LEU A 183 -13.91 -0.95 7.32
C LEU A 183 -14.63 -1.32 8.63
N ILE A 184 -14.02 -1.05 9.77
CA ILE A 184 -14.64 -1.31 11.09
C ILE A 184 -15.94 -0.53 11.23
N SER A 185 -16.01 0.71 10.75
CA SER A 185 -17.26 1.47 10.73
C SER A 185 -18.34 0.78 9.91
N LEU A 186 -18.01 0.33 8.70
CA LEU A 186 -18.95 -0.39 7.83
C LEU A 186 -19.40 -1.72 8.46
N MET A 187 -18.49 -2.42 9.14
CA MET A 187 -18.79 -3.65 9.88
C MET A 187 -19.68 -3.40 11.11
N SER A 188 -19.52 -2.26 11.76
CA SER A 188 -20.31 -1.88 12.95
C SER A 188 -21.74 -1.46 12.60
N ARG A 189 -21.92 -0.64 11.56
CA ARG A 189 -23.24 -0.03 11.24
C ARG A 189 -23.91 -0.58 9.97
N GLY A 190 -23.20 -1.37 9.17
CA GLY A 190 -23.62 -1.74 7.81
C GLY A 190 -23.52 -0.56 6.82
N ALA A 191 -23.82 -0.82 5.55
CA ALA A 191 -23.86 0.18 4.48
C ALA A 191 -25.23 0.32 3.79
N GLY A 192 -26.26 -0.39 4.28
CA GLY A 192 -27.60 -0.34 3.71
C GLY A 192 -27.61 -0.71 2.23
N THR A 193 -28.31 0.07 1.41
CA THR A 193 -28.41 -0.14 -0.05
C THR A 193 -27.11 0.14 -0.79
N LEU A 194 -26.15 0.85 -0.19
CA LEU A 194 -24.86 1.13 -0.84
C LEU A 194 -24.02 -0.13 -1.01
N HIS A 195 -24.14 -1.12 -0.11
CA HIS A 195 -23.39 -2.37 -0.23
C HIS A 195 -24.07 -3.56 0.46
N PRO A 196 -25.15 -4.10 -0.13
CA PRO A 196 -25.91 -5.19 0.47
C PRO A 196 -25.14 -6.52 0.46
N MET A 197 -24.03 -6.65 -0.28
CA MET A 197 -23.28 -7.91 -0.36
C MET A 197 -22.29 -8.05 0.80
N TYR A 198 -21.49 -7.02 1.09
CA TYR A 198 -20.44 -7.09 2.12
C TYR A 198 -20.90 -6.49 3.44
N PHE A 199 -21.77 -5.49 3.41
CA PHE A 199 -22.14 -4.69 4.57
C PHE A 199 -23.67 -4.62 4.77
N SER A 200 -24.39 -5.72 4.51
CA SER A 200 -25.84 -5.82 4.73
C SER A 200 -26.26 -5.66 6.19
N GLN A 201 -25.39 -6.04 7.13
CA GLN A 201 -25.66 -6.00 8.56
C GLN A 201 -24.48 -5.36 9.31
N GLY A 202 -24.83 -4.61 10.37
CA GLY A 202 -23.90 -4.10 11.37
C GLY A 202 -23.61 -5.11 12.49
N GLY A 203 -22.93 -4.67 13.54
CA GLY A 203 -22.60 -5.46 14.73
C GLY A 203 -21.49 -6.49 14.54
N ARG A 204 -20.61 -6.29 13.55
CA ARG A 204 -19.46 -7.16 13.24
C ARG A 204 -18.11 -6.50 13.52
N ASP A 205 -18.09 -5.36 14.20
CA ASP A 205 -16.84 -4.73 14.64
C ASP A 205 -16.07 -5.57 15.66
N ASP A 206 -16.76 -6.48 16.38
CA ASP A 206 -16.16 -7.43 17.30
C ASP A 206 -15.30 -8.50 16.63
N TRP A 207 -15.27 -8.58 15.30
CA TRP A 207 -14.36 -9.46 14.54
C TRP A 207 -12.90 -8.94 14.58
N THR A 208 -12.69 -7.74 15.09
CA THR A 208 -11.36 -7.13 15.26
C THR A 208 -11.00 -7.06 16.74
N ILE A 209 -9.78 -7.46 17.11
CA ILE A 209 -9.29 -7.30 18.48
C ILE A 209 -8.60 -5.95 18.66
N SER A 210 -7.72 -5.57 17.73
CA SER A 210 -7.01 -4.29 17.81
C SER A 210 -6.70 -3.68 16.45
N VAL A 211 -6.47 -2.37 16.44
CA VAL A 211 -5.93 -1.62 15.31
C VAL A 211 -4.73 -0.81 15.78
N THR A 212 -3.57 -1.08 15.19
CA THR A 212 -2.37 -0.26 15.35
C THR A 212 -2.15 0.56 14.08
N THR A 213 -1.98 1.87 14.22
CA THR A 213 -1.76 2.78 13.09
C THR A 213 -0.37 3.40 13.18
N LEU A 214 0.35 3.41 12.06
CA LEU A 214 1.72 3.88 11.92
C LEU A 214 1.72 5.08 10.95
N GLY A 215 1.89 6.30 11.47
CA GLY A 215 1.95 7.51 10.63
C GLY A 215 0.70 7.77 9.81
N THR A 216 -0.48 7.34 10.28
CA THR A 216 -1.74 7.51 9.57
C THR A 216 -2.20 8.98 9.61
N PRO A 217 -2.60 9.56 8.45
CA PRO A 217 -3.13 10.92 8.39
C PRO A 217 -4.59 10.95 8.90
N HIS A 218 -4.80 10.77 10.21
CA HIS A 218 -6.13 10.78 10.84
C HIS A 218 -6.85 12.13 10.75
N LYS A 219 -6.15 13.19 10.31
CA LYS A 219 -6.68 14.54 10.05
C LYS A 219 -6.32 15.04 8.65
N GLY A 220 -6.00 14.12 7.73
CA GLY A 220 -5.47 14.46 6.42
C GLY A 220 -4.02 14.93 6.46
N THR A 221 -3.48 15.26 5.29
CA THR A 221 -2.13 15.76 5.10
C THR A 221 -2.10 16.91 4.09
N THR A 222 -1.35 17.96 4.41
CA THR A 222 -1.20 19.16 3.57
C THR A 222 -0.41 18.90 2.29
N ILE A 223 0.23 17.74 2.16
CA ILE A 223 0.92 17.33 0.92
C ILE A 223 -0.06 17.26 -0.25
N ILE A 224 -1.33 16.92 0.00
CA ILE A 224 -2.36 16.87 -1.04
C ILE A 224 -2.69 18.27 -1.54
N ASN A 225 -2.87 19.27 -0.66
CA ASN A 225 -3.12 20.63 -1.11
C ASN A 225 -2.00 21.17 -2.01
N ALA A 226 -0.76 20.78 -1.76
CA ALA A 226 0.35 21.15 -2.61
C ALA A 226 0.37 20.41 -3.96
N LEU A 227 -0.06 19.14 -3.99
CA LEU A 227 -0.26 18.41 -5.23
C LEU A 227 -1.42 19.00 -6.04
N ASP A 228 -2.53 19.35 -5.40
CA ASP A 228 -3.68 20.00 -6.04
C ASP A 228 -3.31 21.35 -6.62
N ASN A 229 -2.50 22.14 -5.92
CA ASN A 229 -1.93 23.39 -6.43
C ASN A 229 -1.05 23.20 -7.67
N PHE A 230 -0.45 22.01 -7.85
CA PHE A 230 0.24 21.68 -9.10
C PHE A 230 -0.75 21.25 -10.19
N LEU A 231 -1.66 20.33 -9.88
CA LEU A 231 -2.63 19.79 -10.84
C LEU A 231 -3.60 20.86 -11.36
N SER A 232 -3.92 21.86 -10.54
CA SER A 232 -4.77 22.99 -10.91
C SER A 232 -4.10 23.99 -11.87
N ARG A 233 -2.77 23.97 -12.02
CA ARG A 233 -2.07 24.81 -13.02
C ARG A 233 -2.41 24.39 -14.44
N SER A 234 -2.57 23.09 -14.66
CA SER A 234 -3.02 22.53 -15.92
C SER A 234 -3.59 21.12 -15.71
N ARG A 235 -4.92 21.03 -15.75
CA ARG A 235 -5.64 19.76 -15.60
C ARG A 235 -5.23 18.75 -16.68
N ASP A 236 -4.99 19.22 -17.90
CA ASP A 236 -4.55 18.37 -19.02
C ASP A 236 -3.15 17.79 -18.77
N GLN A 237 -2.22 18.57 -18.22
CA GLN A 237 -0.89 18.06 -17.83
C GLN A 237 -0.99 17.03 -16.71
N GLY A 238 -1.88 17.26 -15.74
CA GLY A 238 -2.18 16.29 -14.69
C GLY A 238 -2.68 14.96 -15.26
N VAL A 239 -3.69 15.03 -16.15
CA VAL A 239 -4.24 13.85 -16.83
C VAL A 239 -3.16 13.12 -17.62
N GLN A 240 -2.35 13.81 -18.42
CA GLN A 240 -1.25 13.19 -19.18
C GLN A 240 -0.22 12.49 -18.29
N LEU A 241 0.17 13.12 -17.17
CA LEU A 241 1.12 12.53 -16.23
C LEU A 241 0.56 11.23 -15.63
N PHE A 242 -0.66 11.27 -15.09
CA PHE A 242 -1.28 10.10 -14.48
C PHE A 242 -1.60 9.01 -15.50
N ALA A 243 -2.05 9.38 -16.71
CA ALA A 243 -2.32 8.42 -17.78
C ALA A 243 -1.08 7.61 -18.18
N ARG A 244 0.09 8.25 -18.27
CA ARG A 244 1.35 7.55 -18.55
C ARG A 244 1.75 6.60 -17.44
N LEU A 245 1.63 7.04 -16.19
CA LEU A 245 1.93 6.20 -15.02
C LEU A 245 0.97 4.99 -14.95
N PHE A 246 -0.31 5.23 -15.18
CA PHE A 246 -1.34 4.21 -15.10
C PHE A 246 -1.29 3.23 -16.28
N ALA A 247 -1.01 3.73 -17.50
CA ALA A 247 -0.75 2.88 -18.66
C ALA A 247 0.41 1.92 -18.39
N ALA A 248 1.53 2.42 -17.87
CA ALA A 248 2.70 1.60 -17.57
C ALA A 248 2.41 0.52 -16.51
N ALA A 249 1.62 0.86 -15.48
CA ALA A 249 1.28 -0.08 -14.40
C ALA A 249 0.20 -1.11 -14.80
N SER A 250 -0.74 -0.73 -15.68
CA SER A 250 -1.96 -1.52 -15.97
C SER A 250 -2.03 -2.13 -17.37
N PHE A 251 -0.97 -2.04 -18.18
CA PHE A 251 -0.96 -2.57 -19.56
C PHE A 251 -1.03 -4.11 -19.63
N TYR A 252 -0.43 -4.80 -18.65
CA TYR A 252 -0.47 -6.25 -18.57
C TYR A 252 -1.68 -6.73 -17.75
N PRO A 253 -2.12 -7.99 -17.90
CA PRO A 253 -3.15 -8.56 -17.03
C PRO A 253 -2.65 -8.61 -15.57
N PRO A 254 -3.55 -8.61 -14.56
CA PRO A 254 -3.21 -8.45 -13.15
C PRO A 254 -2.05 -9.35 -12.67
N GLU A 255 -2.02 -10.61 -13.10
CA GLU A 255 -1.01 -11.60 -12.73
C GLU A 255 0.39 -11.32 -13.27
N LYS A 256 0.53 -10.34 -14.16
CA LYS A 256 1.81 -9.90 -14.75
C LYS A 256 2.18 -8.47 -14.37
N ARG A 257 1.37 -7.78 -13.56
CA ARG A 257 1.66 -6.40 -13.15
C ARG A 257 2.67 -6.42 -12.00
N ALA A 258 3.83 -5.79 -12.23
CA ALA A 258 4.81 -5.60 -11.18
C ALA A 258 4.26 -4.72 -10.05
N TYR A 259 3.40 -3.76 -10.38
CA TYR A 259 2.72 -2.88 -9.44
C TYR A 259 1.26 -2.72 -9.87
N ASP A 260 0.36 -3.46 -9.23
CA ASP A 260 -1.07 -3.45 -9.57
C ASP A 260 -1.80 -2.30 -8.88
N LEU A 261 -2.29 -1.35 -9.67
CA LEU A 261 -3.09 -0.22 -9.18
C LEU A 261 -4.52 -0.63 -8.79
N GLN A 262 -4.99 -1.79 -9.26
CA GLN A 262 -6.35 -2.29 -9.06
C GLN A 262 -7.48 -1.36 -9.57
N LEU A 263 -7.17 -0.46 -10.51
CA LEU A 263 -8.11 0.50 -11.10
C LEU A 263 -8.86 -0.02 -12.35
N ASP A 264 -8.92 -1.33 -12.56
CA ASP A 264 -9.53 -1.94 -13.75
C ASP A 264 -10.99 -1.55 -13.96
N HIS A 265 -11.72 -1.36 -12.85
CA HIS A 265 -13.12 -0.96 -12.86
C HIS A 265 -13.34 0.48 -13.33
N TRP A 266 -12.32 1.34 -13.22
CA TRP A 266 -12.30 2.68 -13.82
C TRP A 266 -12.04 2.66 -15.34
N GLY A 267 -11.87 1.50 -15.96
CA GLY A 267 -11.40 1.38 -17.34
C GLY A 267 -9.88 1.59 -17.48
N ILE A 268 -9.15 1.70 -16.37
CA ILE A 268 -7.69 1.90 -16.33
C ILE A 268 -6.99 0.54 -16.40
N ARG A 269 -7.13 -0.10 -17.56
CA ARG A 269 -6.55 -1.39 -17.93
C ARG A 269 -6.43 -1.48 -19.45
N LYS A 270 -5.62 -2.41 -19.95
CA LYS A 270 -5.58 -2.74 -21.37
C LYS A 270 -6.90 -3.40 -21.83
N ASN A 271 -7.42 -2.96 -22.97
CA ASN A 271 -8.50 -3.60 -23.69
C ASN A 271 -8.00 -4.74 -24.60
N ALA A 272 -8.90 -5.65 -25.00
CA ALA A 272 -8.54 -6.74 -25.90
C ALA A 272 -7.99 -6.19 -27.23
N GLY A 273 -6.83 -6.68 -27.66
CA GLY A 273 -6.16 -6.22 -28.89
C GLY A 273 -5.50 -4.84 -28.82
N GLU A 274 -5.64 -4.11 -27.72
CA GLU A 274 -5.17 -2.71 -27.62
C GLU A 274 -3.64 -2.61 -27.55
N THR A 275 -3.05 -1.73 -28.34
CA THR A 275 -1.62 -1.41 -28.24
C THR A 275 -1.34 -0.51 -27.04
N PHE A 276 -0.08 -0.40 -26.61
CA PHE A 276 0.27 0.50 -25.51
C PHE A 276 -0.06 1.96 -25.85
N GLN A 277 0.17 2.36 -27.10
CA GLN A 277 -0.08 3.72 -27.55
C GLN A 277 -1.59 4.03 -27.59
N ASP A 278 -2.41 3.08 -28.05
CA ASP A 278 -3.87 3.26 -28.07
C ASP A 278 -4.44 3.34 -26.65
N MET A 279 -3.94 2.51 -25.72
CA MET A 279 -4.30 2.60 -24.31
C MET A 279 -3.94 3.97 -23.75
N LEU A 280 -2.74 4.48 -24.04
CA LEU A 280 -2.31 5.79 -23.56
C LEU A 280 -3.22 6.91 -24.09
N VAL A 281 -3.52 6.92 -25.39
CA VAL A 281 -4.42 7.91 -26.01
C VAL A 281 -5.81 7.87 -25.36
N ARG A 282 -6.35 6.67 -25.10
CA ARG A 282 -7.64 6.51 -24.42
C ARG A 282 -7.59 6.98 -22.96
N LEU A 283 -6.52 6.69 -22.23
CA LEU A 283 -6.36 7.14 -20.84
C LEU A 283 -6.19 8.67 -20.76
N GLU A 284 -5.55 9.30 -21.75
CA GLU A 284 -5.35 10.75 -21.84
C GLU A 284 -6.58 11.52 -22.34
N SER A 285 -7.63 10.85 -22.84
CA SER A 285 -8.81 11.51 -23.43
C SER A 285 -9.60 12.31 -22.40
N ASN A 286 -10.33 13.34 -22.87
CA ASN A 286 -11.23 14.15 -22.05
C ASN A 286 -12.62 14.24 -22.72
N PRO A 287 -13.67 13.62 -22.15
CA PRO A 287 -13.61 12.76 -20.97
C PRO A 287 -12.93 11.42 -21.27
N GLY A 288 -12.25 10.86 -20.27
CA GLY A 288 -11.54 9.59 -20.33
C GLY A 288 -11.30 9.03 -18.92
N PRO A 289 -10.87 7.77 -18.77
CA PRO A 289 -10.73 7.10 -17.47
C PRO A 289 -9.95 7.89 -16.42
N VAL A 290 -8.79 8.42 -16.80
CA VAL A 290 -7.91 9.17 -15.89
C VAL A 290 -8.50 10.54 -15.57
N TRP A 291 -9.12 11.18 -16.56
CA TRP A 291 -9.83 12.44 -16.34
C TRP A 291 -10.97 12.25 -15.34
N LYS A 292 -11.80 11.20 -15.48
CA LYS A 292 -12.90 10.89 -14.55
C LYS A 292 -12.35 10.68 -13.13
N TRP A 293 -11.33 9.82 -13.00
CA TRP A 293 -10.69 9.52 -11.73
C TRP A 293 -10.15 10.79 -11.04
N LEU A 294 -9.43 11.66 -11.76
CA LEU A 294 -8.93 12.95 -11.27
C LEU A 294 -10.01 14.02 -11.08
N ALA A 295 -11.18 13.90 -11.73
CA ALA A 295 -12.29 14.86 -11.62
C ALA A 295 -13.17 14.59 -10.39
N SER A 296 -13.14 13.35 -9.92
CA SER A 296 -13.96 12.88 -8.82
C SER A 296 -13.27 13.12 -7.48
N ASN A 297 -14.05 13.06 -6.42
CA ASN A 297 -13.56 12.91 -5.05
C ASN A 297 -13.35 11.43 -4.69
N ASN A 298 -13.40 10.53 -5.67
CA ASN A 298 -13.35 9.09 -5.50
C ASN A 298 -11.94 8.56 -5.80
N ASN A 299 -10.94 9.11 -5.11
CA ASN A 299 -9.55 8.67 -5.21
C ASN A 299 -8.79 8.90 -3.90
N ALA A 300 -7.62 8.29 -3.77
CA ALA A 300 -6.79 8.45 -2.58
C ALA A 300 -6.23 9.87 -2.39
N LEU A 301 -6.17 10.70 -3.43
CA LEU A 301 -5.72 12.09 -3.24
C LEU A 301 -6.71 12.81 -2.34
N TYR A 302 -8.00 12.76 -2.69
CA TYR A 302 -9.08 13.31 -1.87
C TYR A 302 -9.10 12.66 -0.49
N ASP A 303 -9.08 11.33 -0.42
CA ASP A 303 -9.19 10.57 0.84
C ASP A 303 -7.99 10.71 1.79
N ASN A 304 -6.90 11.35 1.37
CA ASN A 304 -5.78 11.76 2.24
C ASN A 304 -5.72 13.28 2.46
N SER A 305 -6.57 14.08 1.80
CA SER A 305 -6.67 15.51 2.04
C SER A 305 -7.31 15.79 3.42
N ILE A 306 -7.21 17.03 3.88
CA ILE A 306 -7.86 17.45 5.14
C ILE A 306 -9.38 17.32 4.99
N GLU A 307 -9.91 17.78 3.85
CA GLU A 307 -11.31 17.75 3.48
C GLU A 307 -11.83 16.32 3.35
N GLY A 308 -11.16 15.45 2.57
CA GLY A 308 -11.64 14.08 2.39
C GLY A 308 -11.57 13.23 3.66
N VAL A 309 -10.56 13.42 4.50
CA VAL A 309 -10.53 12.76 5.82
C VAL A 309 -11.63 13.30 6.74
N HIS A 310 -11.93 14.60 6.68
CA HIS A 310 -13.06 15.18 7.40
C HIS A 310 -14.39 14.57 6.94
N ASP A 311 -14.64 14.52 5.63
CA ASP A 311 -15.85 13.90 5.06
C ASP A 311 -15.98 12.43 5.45
N LEU A 312 -14.87 11.69 5.42
CA LEU A 312 -14.84 10.30 5.88
C LEU A 312 -15.23 10.20 7.35
N SER A 313 -14.75 11.12 8.19
CA SER A 313 -15.05 11.15 9.63
C SER A 313 -16.54 11.40 9.92
N LEU A 314 -17.23 12.16 9.07
CA LEU A 314 -18.68 12.38 9.18
C LEU A 314 -19.51 11.14 8.84
N LYS A 315 -18.95 10.24 8.00
CA LYS A 315 -19.61 9.00 7.56
C LYS A 315 -19.22 7.78 8.41
N ALA A 316 -18.17 7.89 9.21
CA ALA A 316 -17.64 6.82 10.04
C ALA A 316 -18.21 6.89 11.46
N VAL A 317 -18.35 5.72 12.10
CA VAL A 317 -18.59 5.66 13.54
C VAL A 317 -17.34 6.12 14.30
N ASN A 318 -17.56 6.61 15.53
CA ASN A 318 -16.46 6.78 16.48
C ASN A 318 -15.77 5.44 16.78
N THR A 319 -14.66 5.45 17.52
CA THR A 319 -13.96 4.22 17.89
C THR A 319 -14.88 3.23 18.59
N SER A 320 -14.89 1.97 18.14
CA SER A 320 -15.66 0.90 18.79
C SER A 320 -15.16 0.67 20.21
N ALA A 321 -16.08 0.47 21.16
CA ALA A 321 -15.74 0.11 22.53
C ALA A 321 -15.17 -1.32 22.68
N GLN A 322 -15.27 -2.14 21.62
CA GLN A 322 -14.85 -3.54 21.61
C GLN A 322 -13.40 -3.72 21.14
N ILE A 323 -12.78 -2.67 20.59
CA ILE A 323 -11.49 -2.74 19.89
C ILE A 323 -10.44 -1.91 20.63
N TYR A 324 -9.23 -2.46 20.73
CA TYR A 324 -8.07 -1.70 21.20
C TYR A 324 -7.44 -0.88 20.07
N TYR A 325 -7.22 0.40 20.28
CA TYR A 325 -6.62 1.29 19.29
C TYR A 325 -5.25 1.80 19.77
N PHE A 326 -4.24 1.65 18.92
CA PHE A 326 -2.90 2.17 19.12
C PHE A 326 -2.51 3.09 17.96
N SER A 327 -1.94 4.25 18.26
CA SER A 327 -1.44 5.18 17.24
C SER A 327 0.01 5.54 17.51
N LEU A 328 0.85 5.35 16.50
CA LEU A 328 2.25 5.70 16.53
C LEU A 328 2.46 6.84 15.53
N SER A 329 2.93 7.97 16.06
CA SER A 329 3.26 9.16 15.29
C SER A 329 4.78 9.27 15.14
N PHE A 330 5.22 9.72 13.98
CA PHE A 330 6.64 9.87 13.65
C PHE A 330 6.90 11.30 13.19
N HIS A 331 8.06 11.85 13.52
CA HIS A 331 8.57 13.06 12.89
C HIS A 331 10.02 12.83 12.46
N ALA A 332 10.39 13.44 11.34
CA ALA A 332 11.78 13.50 10.86
C ALA A 332 12.13 14.95 10.47
N THR A 333 11.45 15.93 11.06
CA THR A 333 11.65 17.35 10.78
C THR A 333 12.93 17.84 11.46
N VAL A 334 13.86 18.37 10.68
CA VAL A 334 14.95 19.19 11.21
C VAL A 334 14.42 20.62 11.31
N PRO A 335 14.48 21.29 12.47
CA PRO A 335 14.07 22.68 12.59
C PRO A 335 14.76 23.54 11.53
N PHE A 336 14.01 24.46 10.93
CA PHE A 336 14.59 25.41 10.00
C PHE A 336 15.70 26.21 10.71
N PRO A 337 16.90 26.37 10.11
CA PRO A 337 18.00 27.06 10.77
C PRO A 337 17.58 28.48 11.18
N ARG A 338 17.87 28.89 12.43
CA ARG A 338 17.56 30.24 12.91
C ARG A 338 18.49 31.30 12.29
N ASP A 339 19.70 30.88 11.96
CA ASP A 339 20.72 31.73 11.33
C ASP A 339 21.16 31.09 10.03
N TRP A 340 21.09 31.87 8.95
CA TRP A 340 21.64 31.51 7.66
C TRP A 340 22.94 32.28 7.42
N PRO A 341 24.01 31.63 6.93
CA PRO A 341 25.10 32.36 6.30
C PRO A 341 24.53 33.24 5.16
N ALA A 342 25.18 34.36 4.84
CA ALA A 342 24.68 35.31 3.84
C ALA A 342 24.32 34.65 2.48
N TRP A 343 25.10 33.64 2.05
CA TRP A 343 24.85 32.86 0.82
C TRP A 343 23.53 32.10 0.81
N GLY A 344 22.98 31.84 2.00
CA GLY A 344 21.69 31.25 2.13
C GLY A 344 20.63 32.13 1.46
N ARG A 345 20.42 33.38 1.91
CA ARG A 345 19.31 34.21 1.41
C ARG A 345 19.33 34.34 -0.12
N ASP A 346 20.54 34.36 -0.70
CA ASP A 346 20.76 34.31 -2.14
C ASP A 346 20.31 32.99 -2.77
N ALA A 347 20.57 31.83 -2.14
CA ALA A 347 20.08 30.52 -2.57
C ALA A 347 18.55 30.42 -2.57
N ILE A 348 17.83 31.00 -1.59
CA ILE A 348 16.34 31.06 -1.60
C ILE A 348 15.83 31.96 -2.72
N ALA A 349 16.48 33.11 -2.96
CA ALA A 349 16.12 34.01 -4.04
C ALA A 349 16.46 33.45 -5.44
N SER A 350 17.47 32.59 -5.53
CA SER A 350 17.90 31.90 -6.75
C SER A 350 17.37 30.46 -6.84
N PHE A 351 16.45 30.04 -5.97
CA PHE A 351 15.97 28.66 -5.94
C PHE A 351 15.15 28.40 -7.21
N PRO A 352 15.55 27.49 -8.11
CA PRO A 352 15.01 27.44 -9.48
C PRO A 352 13.62 26.81 -9.59
N THR A 353 12.95 26.51 -8.48
CA THR A 353 11.74 25.69 -8.45
C THR A 353 10.77 26.22 -7.40
N ASN A 354 9.57 26.56 -7.84
CA ASN A 354 8.43 26.92 -6.99
C ASN A 354 8.20 25.79 -5.96
N ILE A 355 7.67 26.06 -4.76
CA ILE A 355 7.39 25.02 -3.74
C ILE A 355 6.56 23.85 -4.33
N GLY A 356 5.71 24.11 -5.32
CA GLY A 356 5.03 23.07 -6.10
C GLY A 356 5.99 22.16 -6.88
N ASP A 357 7.05 22.71 -7.47
CA ASP A 357 8.10 21.97 -8.18
C ASP A 357 8.98 21.17 -7.22
N PHE A 358 9.20 21.62 -5.97
CA PHE A 358 9.89 20.80 -4.96
C PHE A 358 9.07 19.55 -4.58
N ILE A 359 7.74 19.63 -4.62
CA ILE A 359 6.83 18.52 -4.26
C ILE A 359 6.66 17.56 -5.44
N ILE A 360 6.64 18.06 -6.67
CA ILE A 360 6.73 17.25 -7.89
C ILE A 360 8.11 16.62 -8.01
N ILE A 361 9.18 17.37 -7.74
CA ILE A 361 10.53 16.80 -7.72
C ILE A 361 10.58 15.77 -6.63
N THR A 362 10.19 16.00 -5.39
CA THR A 362 10.27 14.95 -4.36
C THR A 362 9.37 13.73 -4.62
N ASN A 363 8.20 13.86 -5.26
CA ASN A 363 7.32 12.71 -5.57
C ASN A 363 7.60 12.03 -6.94
N VAL A 364 7.87 12.79 -7.99
CA VAL A 364 8.31 12.28 -9.30
C VAL A 364 9.77 11.86 -9.26
N THR A 365 10.63 12.54 -8.50
CA THR A 365 11.95 11.99 -8.16
C THR A 365 11.86 10.92 -7.10
N SER A 366 10.91 10.85 -6.16
CA SER A 366 10.81 9.62 -5.35
C SER A 366 10.36 8.46 -6.21
N PHE A 367 9.43 8.63 -7.16
CA PHE A 367 9.03 7.57 -8.08
C PHE A 367 10.11 7.27 -9.12
N ARG A 368 10.74 8.27 -9.76
CA ARG A 368 11.87 8.06 -10.69
C ARG A 368 13.12 7.56 -9.97
N SER A 369 13.41 8.03 -8.76
CA SER A 369 14.50 7.52 -7.93
C SER A 369 14.14 6.16 -7.36
N PHE A 370 12.88 5.85 -7.09
CA PHE A 370 12.42 4.52 -6.72
C PHE A 370 12.58 3.57 -7.90
N VAL A 371 12.09 3.92 -9.09
CA VAL A 371 12.28 3.12 -10.30
C VAL A 371 13.78 3.02 -10.64
N SER A 372 14.55 4.12 -10.59
CA SER A 372 15.99 4.10 -10.80
C SER A 372 16.73 3.31 -9.72
N TRP A 373 16.28 3.35 -8.46
CA TRP A 373 16.83 2.56 -7.36
C TRP A 373 16.48 1.09 -7.52
N VAL A 374 15.25 0.75 -7.92
CA VAL A 374 14.83 -0.60 -8.30
C VAL A 374 15.72 -1.11 -9.43
N THR A 375 15.91 -0.32 -10.49
CA THR A 375 16.78 -0.67 -11.62
C THR A 375 18.24 -0.84 -11.17
N ASP A 376 18.79 0.11 -10.43
CA ASP A 376 20.22 0.17 -10.07
C ASP A 376 20.61 -0.78 -8.91
N ARG A 377 19.72 -1.02 -7.94
CA ARG A 377 20.05 -1.71 -6.67
C ARG A 377 19.40 -3.08 -6.51
N VAL A 378 18.26 -3.31 -7.16
CA VAL A 378 17.51 -4.57 -7.03
C VAL A 378 17.70 -5.42 -8.27
N ILE A 379 17.30 -4.94 -9.45
CA ILE A 379 17.36 -5.71 -10.69
C ILE A 379 18.82 -5.98 -11.08
N THR A 380 19.69 -4.97 -11.04
CA THR A 380 21.13 -5.15 -11.35
C THR A 380 21.82 -6.11 -10.37
N ARG A 381 21.43 -6.11 -9.09
CA ARG A 381 22.00 -7.01 -8.08
C ARG A 381 21.53 -8.46 -8.28
N VAL A 382 20.24 -8.68 -8.53
CA VAL A 382 19.68 -10.00 -8.83
C VAL A 382 20.28 -10.58 -10.11
N LEU A 383 20.46 -9.77 -11.16
CA LEU A 383 21.11 -10.20 -12.40
C LEU A 383 22.57 -10.61 -12.18
N HIS A 384 23.31 -9.87 -11.34
CA HIS A 384 24.69 -10.20 -10.99
C HIS A 384 24.79 -11.47 -10.13
N GLU A 385 23.88 -11.68 -9.17
CA GLU A 385 23.79 -12.91 -8.37
C GLU A 385 23.40 -14.14 -9.23
N LEU A 386 22.71 -13.94 -10.35
CA LEU A 386 22.38 -14.96 -11.35
C LEU A 386 23.45 -15.12 -12.46
N GLY A 387 24.60 -14.45 -12.35
CA GLY A 387 25.74 -14.60 -13.27
C GLY A 387 25.67 -13.77 -14.56
N TYR A 388 24.68 -12.88 -14.70
CA TYR A 388 24.57 -11.97 -15.84
C TYR A 388 25.18 -10.61 -15.52
N ASN A 389 26.28 -10.26 -16.20
CA ASN A 389 26.90 -8.93 -16.14
C ASN A 389 26.15 -7.93 -17.03
N LEU A 390 24.93 -7.58 -16.65
CA LEU A 390 24.09 -6.60 -17.36
C LEU A 390 23.68 -5.47 -16.43
N VAL A 391 24.00 -4.24 -16.82
CA VAL A 391 23.52 -3.00 -16.18
C VAL A 391 22.39 -2.45 -17.06
N LEU A 392 21.17 -2.45 -16.53
CA LEU A 392 20.02 -1.94 -17.28
C LEU A 392 20.07 -0.40 -17.35
N PRO A 393 19.69 0.20 -18.50
CA PRO A 393 19.67 1.65 -18.63
C PRO A 393 18.58 2.25 -17.75
N ARG A 394 18.92 3.37 -17.09
CA ARG A 394 17.98 4.12 -16.26
C ARG A 394 16.79 4.64 -17.10
N PRO A 395 15.58 4.72 -16.52
CA PRO A 395 14.42 5.26 -17.22
C PRO A 395 14.71 6.66 -17.79
N GLY A 396 14.50 6.84 -19.09
CA GLY A 396 14.66 8.13 -19.77
C GLY A 396 16.02 8.36 -20.46
N ARG A 397 16.96 7.40 -20.45
CA ARG A 397 18.14 7.44 -21.35
C ARG A 397 17.94 6.47 -22.51
N ARG A 398 18.18 6.94 -23.74
CA ARG A 398 18.25 6.05 -24.93
C ARG A 398 19.38 5.04 -24.74
N PRO A 399 19.21 3.77 -25.16
CA PRO A 399 20.32 2.82 -25.16
C PRO A 399 21.44 3.37 -26.05
N GLY A 400 22.64 3.53 -25.48
CA GLY A 400 23.84 3.82 -26.28
C GLY A 400 24.19 2.61 -27.16
N PRO A 401 24.99 2.79 -28.23
CA PRO A 401 25.34 1.72 -29.14
C PRO A 401 26.03 0.59 -28.36
N TYR A 402 25.51 -0.62 -28.53
CA TYR A 402 25.96 -1.87 -27.90
C TYR A 402 27.49 -1.97 -27.79
N ALA A 403 28.02 -2.06 -26.58
CA ALA A 403 29.32 -2.70 -26.35
C ALA A 403 29.10 -4.22 -26.38
N GLY A 404 29.72 -4.89 -27.35
CA GLY A 404 29.41 -6.26 -27.77
C GLY A 404 29.42 -7.30 -26.66
N ALA A 405 28.43 -8.20 -26.72
CA ALA A 405 28.43 -9.44 -25.98
C ALA A 405 29.64 -10.30 -26.40
N LYS A 406 30.64 -10.44 -25.53
CA LYS A 406 31.61 -11.53 -25.65
C LYS A 406 30.94 -12.81 -25.14
N ARG A 407 30.70 -13.77 -26.04
CA ARG A 407 30.32 -15.14 -25.69
C ARG A 407 31.38 -15.76 -24.75
N PRO A 408 30.99 -16.50 -23.71
CA PRO A 408 31.94 -17.32 -22.97
C PRO A 408 32.43 -18.48 -23.85
N ALA A 409 33.70 -18.83 -23.69
CA ALA A 409 34.41 -19.85 -24.46
C ALA A 409 33.77 -21.24 -24.28
N LYS A 410 33.70 -22.01 -25.37
CA LYS A 410 33.31 -23.42 -25.39
C LYS A 410 34.22 -24.22 -24.44
N ALA A 411 33.64 -24.82 -23.40
CA ALA A 411 34.29 -25.92 -22.70
C ALA A 411 34.32 -27.13 -23.65
N LYS A 412 35.53 -27.61 -23.97
CA LYS A 412 35.75 -28.87 -24.69
C LYS A 412 35.29 -30.02 -23.80
N PHE A 413 34.27 -30.77 -24.23
CA PHE A 413 34.05 -32.12 -23.72
C PHE A 413 35.05 -33.06 -24.39
N GLY A 414 36.09 -33.44 -23.65
CA GLY A 414 36.90 -34.62 -23.95
C GLY A 414 36.11 -35.86 -23.56
N GLY A 415 36.02 -36.81 -24.48
CA GLY A 415 35.20 -38.01 -24.33
C GLY A 415 35.76 -39.02 -23.34
N LEU A 416 34.92 -40.01 -23.04
CA LEU A 416 35.27 -41.37 -22.65
C LEU A 416 34.02 -42.24 -22.84
N VAL A 417 34.11 -43.17 -23.79
CA VAL A 417 33.32 -44.42 -23.89
C VAL A 417 34.25 -45.51 -23.36
N PRO A 418 33.83 -46.40 -22.45
CA PRO A 418 33.30 -47.75 -22.80
C PRO A 418 32.13 -48.16 -21.87
N GLU A 419 31.23 -49.10 -22.16
CA GLU A 419 31.11 -50.25 -23.08
C GLU A 419 29.65 -50.35 -23.56
#